data_AF-A0A179INU9-F1
#
_entry.id   AF-A0A179INU9-F1
#
_cell.length_a   1.000
_cell.length_b   1.000
_cell.length_c   1.000
_cell.angle_alpha   90.00
_cell.angle_beta   90.00
_cell.angle_gamma   90.00
#
_symmetry.space_group_name_H-M   'P 1'
#
loop_
_entity.id
_entity.type
_entity.pdbx_description
1 polymer ?
#
loop_
_entity_poly.entity_id
_entity_poly.type
_entity_poly.pdbx_seq_one_letter_code
_entity_poly.pdbx_strand_id
1 'polypeptide(L)' 'MVVFYFHPATQAPISLLELGLHAPTPGKVIVFCPEGYCKRGNVQIVCARFGIEMVQSLQELREAIVNIVPTVKT' A
#
# COMPACT_ATOMS: atom_id res chain seq x y z
N MET A 1 -10.00 -5.24 4.04
CA MET A 1 -8.79 -4.95 3.26
C MET A 1 -8.70 -3.44 3.07
N VAL A 2 -7.52 -2.85 3.20
CA VAL A 2 -7.24 -1.42 3.04
C VAL A 2 -6.12 -1.29 2.01
N VAL A 3 -6.29 -0.39 1.05
CA VAL A 3 -5.28 -0.09 0.03
C VAL A 3 -4.82 1.35 0.23
N PHE A 4 -3.53 1.55 0.48
CA PHE A 4 -2.94 2.89 0.55
C PHE A 4 -2.34 3.26 -0.80
N TYR A 5 -2.70 4.42 -1.33
CA TYR A 5 -2.25 4.91 -2.63
C TYR A 5 -1.45 6.21 -2.47
N PHE A 6 -0.13 6.12 -2.55
CA PHE A 6 0.77 7.26 -2.44
C PHE A 6 1.20 7.77 -3.82
N HIS A 7 0.54 8.83 -4.31
CA HIS A 7 0.89 9.42 -5.60
C HIS A 7 2.08 10.40 -5.47
N PRO A 8 3.03 10.46 -6.42
CA PRO A 8 4.17 11.38 -6.36
C PRO A 8 3.82 12.87 -6.21
N ALA A 9 2.65 13.27 -6.71
CA ALA A 9 2.16 14.65 -6.64
C ALA A 9 1.52 15.04 -5.28
N THR A 10 1.47 14.14 -4.29
CA THR A 10 0.85 14.41 -2.98
C THR A 10 1.88 14.32 -1.86
N GLN A 11 1.62 15.00 -0.74
CA GLN A 11 2.38 14.77 0.50
C GLN A 11 1.74 13.65 1.35
N ALA A 12 0.41 13.50 1.28
CA ALA A 12 -0.38 12.48 1.95
C ALA A 12 -0.08 12.27 3.46
N PRO A 13 0.03 13.33 4.29
CA PRO A 13 0.38 13.20 5.70
C PRO A 13 -0.64 12.38 6.51
N ILE A 14 -1.93 12.50 6.20
CA ILE A 14 -2.99 11.74 6.87
C ILE A 14 -2.92 10.25 6.46
N SER A 15 -2.71 9.95 5.19
CA SER A 15 -2.56 8.56 4.75
C SER A 15 -1.29 7.88 5.29
N LEU A 16 -0.22 8.64 5.55
CA LEU A 16 0.95 8.13 6.27
C LEU A 16 0.62 7.77 7.74
N LEU A 17 -0.19 8.59 8.42
CA LEU A 17 -0.68 8.29 9.76
C LEU A 17 -1.57 7.04 9.75
N GLU A 18 -2.52 6.97 8.83
CA GLU A 18 -3.43 5.83 8.66
C GLU A 18 -2.66 4.54 8.35
N LEU A 19 -1.61 4.60 7.52
CA LEU A 19 -0.71 3.48 7.28
C LEU A 19 -0.08 3.01 8.58
N GLY A 20 0.45 3.93 9.40
CA GLY A 20 1.04 3.58 10.70
C GLY A 20 0.06 2.90 11.65
N LEU A 21 -1.21 3.32 11.66
CA LEU A 21 -2.26 2.73 12.49
C LEU A 21 -2.68 1.33 12.03
N HIS A 22 -2.69 1.09 10.71
CA HIS A 22 -3.12 -0.19 10.14
C HIS A 22 -1.99 -1.20 9.91
N ALA A 23 -0.74 -0.75 9.80
CA ALA A 23 0.42 -1.58 9.53
C ALA A 23 0.60 -2.78 10.49
N PRO A 24 0.30 -2.66 11.80
CA PRO A 24 0.38 -3.80 12.71
C PRO A 24 -0.68 -4.89 12.48
N THR A 25 -1.68 -4.66 11.62
CA THR A 25 -2.76 -5.63 11.36
C THR A 25 -2.41 -6.55 10.18
N PRO A 26 -2.10 -7.84 10.43
CA PRO A 26 -1.63 -8.74 9.37
C PRO A 26 -2.69 -9.01 8.30
N GLY A 27 -2.24 -9.17 7.06
CA GLY A 27 -3.06 -9.69 5.94
C GLY A 27 -4.21 -8.78 5.47
N LYS A 28 -4.25 -7.52 5.91
CA LYS A 28 -5.33 -6.58 5.55
C LYS A 28 -4.87 -5.36 4.75
N VAL A 29 -3.57 -5.16 4.53
CA VAL A 29 -3.01 -3.93 3.97
C VAL A 29 -2.20 -4.24 2.72
N ILE A 30 -2.44 -3.46 1.66
CA ILE A 30 -1.62 -3.38 0.44
C ILE A 30 -1.21 -1.92 0.27
N VAL A 31 0.04 -1.66 -0.11
CA VAL A 31 0.53 -0.30 -0.35
C VAL A 31 0.96 -0.14 -1.80
N PHE A 32 0.33 0.78 -2.51
CA PHE A 32 0.85 1.31 -3.76
C PHE A 32 1.69 2.56 -3.47
N CYS A 33 2.97 2.48 -3.81
CA CYS A 33 3.90 3.58 -3.70
C CYS A 33 4.85 3.43 -4.90
N PRO A 34 4.76 4.28 -5.94
CA PRO A 34 5.68 4.28 -7.07
C PRO A 34 6.94 5.10 -6.74
N GLU A 35 7.94 5.03 -7.61
CA GLU A 35 9.09 5.94 -7.53
C GLU A 35 8.64 7.40 -7.63
N GLY A 36 9.41 8.31 -7.02
CA GLY A 36 9.12 9.74 -7.01
C GLY A 36 8.20 10.23 -5.88
N TYR A 37 7.56 9.35 -5.09
CA TYR A 37 6.86 9.78 -3.88
C TYR A 37 7.85 10.27 -2.81
N CYS A 38 7.65 11.49 -2.31
CA CYS A 38 8.61 12.21 -1.47
C CYS A 38 8.95 11.51 -0.13
N LYS A 39 8.04 10.67 0.38
CA LYS A 39 8.24 9.89 1.62
C LYS A 39 8.36 8.38 1.37
N ARG A 40 8.71 7.96 0.14
CA ARG A 40 8.84 6.55 -0.26
C ARG A 40 9.72 5.74 0.70
N GLY A 41 10.88 6.27 1.09
CA GLY A 41 11.78 5.57 2.02
C GLY A 41 11.13 5.23 3.37
N ASN A 42 10.31 6.14 3.91
CA ASN A 42 9.56 5.89 5.14
C ASN A 42 8.52 4.78 4.94
N VAL A 43 7.81 4.81 3.82
CA VAL A 43 6.81 3.80 3.45
C VAL A 43 7.49 2.43 3.30
N GLN A 44 8.64 2.36 2.63
CA GLN A 44 9.41 1.12 2.45
C GLN A 44 9.82 0.51 3.79
N ILE A 45 10.36 1.31 4.72
CA ILE A 45 10.77 0.82 6.04
C ILE A 45 9.58 0.28 6.83
N VAL A 46 8.43 0.97 6.80
CA VAL A 46 7.21 0.49 7.46
C VAL A 46 6.74 -0.82 6.83
N CYS A 47 6.67 -0.90 5.49
CA CYS A 47 6.22 -2.10 4.81
C CYS A 47 7.14 -3.29 5.10
N ALA A 48 8.46 -3.10 5.05
CA ALA A 48 9.44 -4.13 5.39
C ALA A 48 9.32 -4.59 6.86
N ARG A 49 9.12 -3.65 7.79
CA ARG A 49 8.98 -3.97 9.22
C ARG A 49 7.75 -4.84 9.51
N PHE A 50 6.65 -4.60 8.83
CA PHE A 50 5.37 -5.28 9.09
C PHE A 50 5.02 -6.38 8.08
N GLY A 51 5.91 -6.67 7.12
CA GLY A 51 5.66 -7.67 6.07
C GLY A 51 4.50 -7.30 5.14
N ILE A 52 4.32 -6.00 4.87
CA ILE A 52 3.26 -5.48 4.00
C ILE A 52 3.74 -5.49 2.56
N GLU A 53 2.90 -6.01 1.66
CA GLU A 53 3.16 -5.97 0.22
C GLU A 53 3.12 -4.52 -0.28
N MET A 54 4.23 -4.08 -0.86
CA MET A 54 4.37 -2.76 -1.48
C MET A 54 4.61 -2.93 -2.98
N VAL A 55 3.71 -2.37 -3.79
CA VAL A 55 3.74 -2.41 -5.26
C VAL A 55 4.00 -1.03 -5.84
N GLN A 56 4.52 -0.98 -7.05
CA GLN A 56 4.97 0.26 -7.71
C GLN A 56 4.26 0.55 -9.04
N SER A 57 3.52 -0.41 -9.58
CA SER A 57 2.70 -0.22 -10.77
C SER A 57 1.22 -0.49 -10.51
N LEU A 58 0.34 0.15 -11.30
CA LEU A 58 -1.10 -0.10 -11.22
C LEU A 58 -1.46 -1.55 -11.59
N GLN A 59 -0.65 -2.18 -12.46
CA GLN A 59 -0.83 -3.57 -12.85
C GLN A 59 -0.52 -4.51 -11.67
N GLU A 60 0.60 -4.33 -10.99
CA GLU A 60 0.92 -5.06 -9.75
C GLU A 60 -0.14 -4.84 -8.68
N LEU A 61 -0.63 -3.61 -8.52
CA LEU A 61 -1.70 -3.30 -7.57
C LEU A 61 -2.99 -4.07 -7.88
N ARG A 62 -3.39 -4.11 -9.15
CA ARG A 62 -4.54 -4.89 -9.60
C ARG A 62 -4.36 -6.37 -9.26
N GLU A 63 -3.19 -6.93 -9.58
CA GLU A 63 -2.87 -8.35 -9.33
C GLU A 63 -2.92 -8.67 -7.83
N ALA A 64 -2.31 -7.83 -6.99
CA ALA A 64 -2.35 -7.98 -5.53
C ALA A 64 -3.78 -7.97 -4.98
N ILE A 65 -4.62 -7.05 -5.45
CA ILE A 65 -6.03 -6.96 -5.04
C ILE A 65 -6.82 -8.21 -5.46
N VAL A 66 -6.65 -8.68 -6.71
CA VAL A 66 -7.34 -9.87 -7.23
C VAL A 66 -6.92 -11.14 -6.49
N ASN A 67 -5.66 -11.24 -6.08
CA ASN A 67 -5.18 -12.39 -5.30
C ASN A 67 -5.80 -12.47 -3.89
N ILE A 68 -6.20 -11.34 -3.32
CA ILE A 68 -6.74 -11.26 -1.95
C ILE A 68 -8.27 -11.31 -1.93
N VAL A 69 -8.94 -10.71 -2.92
CA VAL A 69 -10.40 -10.66 -2.98
C VAL A 69 -10.93 -11.86 -3.77
N PRO A 70 -11.77 -12.73 -3.18
CA PRO A 70 -12.44 -13.78 -3.93
C PRO A 70 -13.23 -13.11 -5.07
N THR A 71 -12.90 -13.45 -6.30
CA THR A 71 -13.54 -12.86 -7.48
C THR A 71 -15.02 -13.24 -7.46
N VAL A 72 -15.90 -12.27 -7.22
CA VAL A 72 -17.32 -12.43 -7.52
C VAL A 72 -17.39 -12.56 -9.04
N LYS A 73 -17.67 -13.76 -9.54
CA LYS A 73 -17.98 -13.97 -10.96
C LYS A 73 -19.23 -13.14 -11.29
N THR A 74 -19.04 -11.98 -11.88
CA THR A 74 -20.05 -11.26 -12.67
C THR A 74 -20.20 -11.93 -14.02
#